data_AF-A0A1I5XU27-F1
#
_entry.id   AF-A0A1I5XU27-F1
#
_cell.length_a   1.000
_cell.length_b   1.000
_cell.length_c   1.000
_cell.angle_alpha   90.00
_cell.angle_beta   90.00
_cell.angle_gamma   90.00
#
_symmetry.space_group_name_H-M   'P 1'
#
loop_
_entity.id
_entity.type
_entity.pdbx_description
1 polymer ?
#
loop_
_entity_poly.entity_id
_entity_poly.type
_entity_poly.pdbx_seq_one_letter_code
_entity_poly.pdbx_strand_id
1 'polypeptide(L)'
;MKQTKRILWGIFAAFIVLAVSAFVVKRVTRFEYGKCADDVAISMKQGDVKLRELTYYFMVEEESVNEQALTYNPDNPKEYWGLYINNAFVNKEAKNVALKYFLRDRMYAGIAMEAGMKLSKSEKAEIKEQAKGMYENLTEKQKTLDITEEDLRRSLTENKLAGKWVISLAEKEKLTMSEEVLSAYYGIHSDYFKEQRAKSNVHLKKELLDHISLGGLTIN
;
A
#
# COMPACT_ATOMS: atom_id res chain seq x y z
N MET A 1 53.13 -26.43 16.25
CA MET A 1 52.37 -25.34 16.94
C MET A 1 52.32 -24.00 16.19
N LYS A 2 53.40 -23.51 15.57
CA LYS A 2 53.41 -22.18 14.91
C LYS A 2 52.56 -22.13 13.62
N GLN A 3 52.53 -23.21 12.85
CA GLN A 3 51.81 -23.27 11.56
C GLN A 3 50.29 -23.38 11.74
N THR A 4 49.83 -24.20 12.69
CA THR A 4 48.41 -24.31 13.05
C THR A 4 47.83 -23.00 13.58
N LYS A 5 48.59 -22.23 14.38
CA LYS A 5 48.17 -20.89 14.82
C LYS A 5 48.03 -19.88 13.68
N ARG A 6 48.87 -19.95 12.63
CA ARG A 6 48.77 -19.07 11.44
C ARG A 6 47.57 -19.43 10.56
N ILE A 7 47.27 -20.73 10.41
CA ILE A 7 46.08 -21.20 9.68
C ILE A 7 44.80 -20.79 10.44
N LEU A 8 44.75 -20.99 11.75
CA LEU A 8 43.64 -20.53 12.61
C LEU A 8 43.43 -19.01 12.53
N TRP A 9 44.51 -18.22 12.53
CA TRP A 9 44.43 -16.77 12.34
C TRP A 9 43.93 -16.37 10.94
N GLY A 10 44.33 -17.08 9.90
CA GLY A 10 43.84 -16.85 8.54
C GLY A 10 42.35 -17.14 8.39
N ILE A 11 41.86 -18.23 8.98
CA ILE A 11 40.44 -18.58 9.00
C ILE A 11 39.64 -17.54 9.79
N PHE A 12 40.13 -17.13 10.97
CA PHE A 12 39.48 -16.12 11.79
C PHE A 12 39.39 -14.76 11.09
N ALA A 13 40.46 -14.34 10.41
CA ALA A 13 40.46 -13.12 9.60
C ALA A 13 39.46 -13.19 8.43
N ALA A 14 39.37 -14.34 7.75
CA ALA A 14 38.40 -14.54 6.67
C ALA A 14 36.94 -14.48 7.18
N PHE A 15 36.65 -15.03 8.36
CA PHE A 15 35.34 -14.92 9.00
C PHE A 15 34.98 -13.48 9.36
N ILE A 16 35.94 -12.69 9.86
CA ILE A 16 35.71 -11.27 10.15
C ILE A 16 35.41 -10.51 8.85
N VAL A 17 36.15 -10.76 7.78
CA VAL A 17 35.90 -10.12 6.48
C VAL A 17 34.51 -10.48 5.96
N LEU A 18 34.10 -11.75 6.03
CA LEU A 18 32.75 -12.19 5.63
C LEU A 18 31.64 -11.55 6.49
N ALA A 19 31.85 -11.44 7.80
CA ALA A 19 30.90 -10.82 8.71
C ALA A 19 30.76 -9.31 8.45
N VAL A 20 31.88 -8.61 8.22
CA VAL A 20 31.89 -7.19 7.86
C VAL A 20 31.25 -6.97 6.49
N SER A 21 31.55 -7.81 5.48
CA SER A 21 30.91 -7.69 4.17
C SER A 21 29.40 -7.95 4.25
N ALA A 22 28.96 -8.96 4.99
CA ALA A 22 27.54 -9.22 5.20
C ALA A 22 26.86 -8.06 5.95
N PHE A 23 27.54 -7.45 6.92
CA PHE A 23 27.03 -6.29 7.65
C PHE A 23 26.94 -5.02 6.77
N VAL A 24 27.96 -4.77 5.94
CA VAL A 24 27.98 -3.66 4.98
C VAL A 24 26.91 -3.86 3.90
N VAL A 25 26.80 -5.06 3.32
CA VAL A 25 25.74 -5.40 2.38
C VAL A 25 24.39 -5.19 3.03
N LYS A 26 24.13 -5.74 4.23
CA LYS A 26 22.87 -5.55 4.95
C LYS A 26 22.53 -4.08 5.25
N ARG A 27 23.54 -3.24 5.53
CA ARG A 27 23.39 -1.79 5.73
C ARG A 27 23.04 -1.06 4.42
N VAL A 28 23.71 -1.42 3.32
CA VAL A 28 23.51 -0.84 1.99
C VAL A 28 22.21 -1.33 1.34
N THR A 29 21.77 -2.55 1.65
CA THR A 29 20.51 -3.14 1.18
C THR A 29 19.34 -2.91 2.15
N ARG A 30 19.45 -1.95 3.08
CA ARG A 30 18.31 -1.62 3.94
C ARG A 30 17.23 -1.02 3.06
N PHE A 31 16.04 -1.63 3.08
CA PHE A 31 14.90 -1.13 2.33
C PHE A 31 14.59 0.31 2.75
N GLU A 32 14.59 1.21 1.76
CA GLU A 32 14.19 2.60 1.89
C GLU A 32 13.07 2.84 0.89
N TYR A 33 11.86 3.10 1.38
CA TYR A 33 10.66 3.16 0.56
C TYR A 33 10.81 4.12 -0.63
N GLY A 34 11.26 5.36 -0.37
CA GLY A 34 11.44 6.37 -1.42
C GLY A 34 12.43 5.96 -2.52
N LYS A 35 13.49 5.19 -2.20
CA LYS A 35 14.43 4.67 -3.20
C LYS A 35 13.83 3.57 -4.08
N CYS A 36 12.82 2.87 -3.58
CA CYS A 36 12.07 1.83 -4.28
C CYS A 36 10.73 2.34 -4.84
N ALA A 37 10.44 3.64 -4.75
CA ALA A 37 9.15 4.22 -5.11
C ALA A 37 8.74 3.92 -6.56
N ASP A 38 9.73 3.84 -7.46
CA ASP A 38 9.51 3.52 -8.87
C ASP A 38 9.58 2.02 -9.22
N ASP A 39 9.89 1.16 -8.26
CA ASP A 39 9.89 -0.28 -8.48
C ASP A 39 8.47 -0.81 -8.68
N VAL A 40 8.33 -1.76 -9.60
CA VAL A 40 7.06 -2.47 -9.82
C VAL A 40 6.72 -3.31 -8.61
N ALA A 41 5.61 -3.00 -7.95
CA ALA A 41 5.08 -3.71 -6.78
C ALA A 41 3.97 -4.69 -7.15
N ILE A 42 3.20 -4.39 -8.20
CA ILE A 42 2.11 -5.23 -8.69
C ILE A 42 2.13 -5.24 -10.22
N SER A 43 2.01 -6.41 -10.83
CA SER A 43 1.72 -6.54 -12.26
C SER A 43 0.28 -7.01 -12.45
N MET A 44 -0.47 -6.34 -13.32
CA MET A 44 -1.86 -6.68 -13.64
C MET A 44 -2.15 -6.43 -15.11
N LYS A 45 -3.29 -6.93 -15.62
CA LYS A 45 -3.71 -6.76 -17.01
C LYS A 45 -3.72 -5.27 -17.45
N GLN A 46 -4.08 -4.38 -16.54
CA GLN A 46 -4.20 -2.94 -16.75
C GLN A 46 -2.84 -2.21 -16.78
N GLY A 47 -1.74 -2.91 -16.47
CA GLY A 47 -0.39 -2.37 -16.43
C GLY A 47 0.34 -2.68 -15.14
N ASP A 48 1.64 -2.35 -15.13
CA ASP A 48 2.46 -2.42 -13.93
C ASP A 48 2.16 -1.25 -12.99
N VAL A 49 2.13 -1.54 -11.70
CA VAL A 49 1.90 -0.60 -10.61
C VAL A 49 3.22 -0.40 -9.88
N LYS A 50 3.65 0.86 -9.83
CA LYS A 50 4.82 1.25 -9.04
C LYS A 50 4.48 1.36 -7.57
N LEU A 51 5.47 1.16 -6.71
CA LEU A 51 5.29 1.25 -5.26
C LEU A 51 4.69 2.60 -4.81
N ARG A 52 5.11 3.72 -5.42
CA ARG A 52 4.58 5.07 -5.13
C ARG A 52 3.06 5.18 -5.25
N GLU A 53 2.44 4.37 -6.10
CA GLU A 53 0.99 4.39 -6.33
C GLU A 53 0.19 3.73 -5.19
N LEU A 54 0.86 2.94 -4.35
CA LEU A 54 0.27 2.32 -3.15
C LEU A 54 0.32 3.25 -1.94
N THR A 55 1.15 4.29 -1.97
CA THR A 55 1.47 5.13 -0.82
C THR A 55 0.25 5.80 -0.22
N TYR A 56 -0.67 6.32 -1.05
CA TYR A 56 -1.94 6.89 -0.58
C TYR A 56 -2.73 5.90 0.28
N TYR A 57 -2.88 4.66 -0.17
CA TYR A 57 -3.62 3.63 0.53
C TYR A 57 -2.94 3.20 1.83
N PHE A 58 -1.60 3.15 1.84
CA PHE A 58 -0.85 2.88 3.07
C PHE A 58 -0.99 4.01 4.09
N MET A 59 -0.99 5.27 3.67
CA MET A 59 -1.21 6.41 4.56
C MET A 59 -2.61 6.37 5.18
N VAL A 60 -3.65 6.21 4.37
CA VAL A 60 -5.05 6.18 4.83
C VAL A 60 -5.28 5.02 5.80
N GLU A 61 -4.80 3.83 5.46
CA GLU A 61 -4.94 2.67 6.33
C GLU A 61 -4.13 2.81 7.62
N GLU A 62 -2.92 3.36 7.56
CA GLU A 62 -2.15 3.62 8.77
C GLU A 62 -2.83 4.60 9.70
N GLU A 63 -3.39 5.69 9.17
CA GLU A 63 -4.13 6.66 9.96
C GLU A 63 -5.35 6.00 10.64
N SER A 64 -6.16 5.25 9.88
CA SER A 64 -7.35 4.57 10.40
C SER A 64 -7.05 3.53 11.49
N VAL A 65 -5.99 2.73 11.31
CA VAL A 65 -5.59 1.75 12.33
C VAL A 65 -4.90 2.43 13.51
N ASN A 66 -4.23 3.58 13.30
CA ASN A 66 -3.65 4.34 14.39
C ASN A 66 -4.71 4.94 15.33
N GLU A 67 -5.87 5.34 14.83
CA GLU A 67 -7.00 5.76 15.67
C GLU A 67 -7.47 4.62 16.60
N GLN A 68 -7.52 3.39 16.08
CA GLN A 68 -7.82 2.19 16.87
C GLN A 68 -6.71 1.91 17.89
N ALA A 69 -5.45 2.07 17.49
CA ALA A 69 -4.30 1.90 18.36
C ALA A 69 -4.29 2.89 19.53
N LEU A 70 -4.62 4.17 19.27
CA LEU A 70 -4.75 5.21 20.28
C LEU A 70 -5.93 4.95 21.23
N THR A 71 -7.01 4.38 20.72
CA THR A 71 -8.16 3.96 21.56
C THR A 71 -7.78 2.79 22.46
N TYR A 72 -6.96 1.85 21.97
CA TYR A 72 -6.51 0.70 22.72
C TYR A 72 -5.51 1.07 23.83
N ASN A 73 -4.47 1.82 23.50
CA ASN A 73 -3.46 2.31 24.44
C ASN A 73 -2.91 3.67 23.98
N PRO A 74 -3.42 4.80 24.51
CA PRO A 74 -3.00 6.12 24.07
C PRO A 74 -1.54 6.45 24.43
N ASP A 75 -1.00 5.83 25.49
CA ASP A 75 0.38 6.05 25.93
C ASP A 75 1.40 5.28 25.08
N ASN A 76 0.97 4.18 24.45
CA ASN A 76 1.81 3.35 23.60
C ASN A 76 1.03 2.69 22.44
N PRO A 77 0.55 3.49 21.46
CA PRO A 77 -0.24 2.97 20.33
C PRO A 77 0.55 1.96 19.48
N LYS A 78 1.89 1.99 19.53
CA LYS A 78 2.74 1.05 18.80
C LYS A 78 2.53 -0.41 19.20
N GLU A 79 2.11 -0.68 20.43
CA GLU A 79 1.84 -2.04 20.91
C GLU A 79 0.73 -2.72 20.10
N TYR A 80 -0.30 -1.95 19.73
CA TYR A 80 -1.46 -2.44 18.97
C TYR A 80 -1.05 -3.03 17.61
N TRP A 81 -0.11 -2.39 16.93
CA TRP A 81 0.38 -2.81 15.61
C TRP A 81 1.06 -4.19 15.59
N GLY A 82 1.58 -4.62 16.74
CA GLY A 82 2.21 -5.92 16.94
C GLY A 82 1.26 -7.03 17.41
N LEU A 83 -0.01 -6.72 17.68
CA LEU A 83 -0.97 -7.71 18.17
C LEU A 83 -1.28 -8.76 17.10
N TYR A 84 -1.48 -9.99 17.55
CA TYR A 84 -1.94 -11.11 16.73
C TYR A 84 -3.42 -11.37 17.01
N ILE A 85 -4.29 -10.96 16.09
CA ILE A 85 -5.76 -11.00 16.23
C ILE A 85 -6.33 -11.61 14.94
N ASN A 86 -7.38 -12.43 15.05
CA ASN A 86 -8.04 -13.05 13.90
C ASN A 86 -7.07 -13.82 12.97
N ASN A 87 -6.10 -14.52 13.55
CA ASN A 87 -5.06 -15.29 12.84
C ASN A 87 -4.10 -14.46 11.97
N ALA A 88 -3.95 -13.16 12.24
CA ALA A 88 -2.97 -12.30 11.57
C ALA A 88 -2.38 -11.26 12.52
N PHE A 89 -1.19 -10.77 12.19
CA PHE A 89 -0.65 -9.58 12.85
C PHE A 89 -1.36 -8.34 12.31
N VAL A 90 -1.70 -7.38 13.17
CA VAL A 90 -2.40 -6.14 12.79
C VAL A 90 -1.65 -5.40 11.67
N ASN A 91 -0.33 -5.23 11.77
CA ASN A 91 0.46 -4.59 10.71
C ASN A 91 0.39 -5.29 9.34
N LYS A 92 0.30 -6.62 9.32
CA LYS A 92 0.18 -7.42 8.10
C LYS A 92 -1.22 -7.33 7.53
N GLU A 93 -2.25 -7.38 8.37
CA GLU A 93 -3.62 -7.28 7.91
C GLU A 93 -3.94 -5.88 7.39
N ALA A 94 -3.49 -4.82 8.07
CA ALA A 94 -3.58 -3.45 7.58
C ALA A 94 -2.96 -3.33 6.17
N LYS A 95 -1.75 -3.85 5.96
CA LYS A 95 -1.13 -3.87 4.62
C LYS A 95 -2.01 -4.60 3.59
N ASN A 96 -2.58 -5.75 3.95
CA ASN A 96 -3.47 -6.50 3.07
C ASN A 96 -4.74 -5.72 2.74
N VAL A 97 -5.33 -5.02 3.71
CA VAL A 97 -6.51 -4.16 3.54
C VAL A 97 -6.20 -3.01 2.59
N ALA A 98 -5.11 -2.28 2.82
CA ALA A 98 -4.65 -1.20 1.94
C ALA A 98 -4.45 -1.68 0.49
N LEU A 99 -3.80 -2.83 0.30
CA LEU A 99 -3.61 -3.43 -1.02
C LEU A 99 -4.94 -3.80 -1.69
N LYS A 100 -5.91 -4.33 -0.93
CA LYS A 100 -7.23 -4.67 -1.49
C LYS A 100 -8.01 -3.41 -1.89
N TYR A 101 -7.95 -2.34 -1.11
CA TYR A 101 -8.56 -1.06 -1.47
C TYR A 101 -7.94 -0.48 -2.75
N PHE A 102 -6.61 -0.46 -2.83
CA PHE A 102 -5.91 -0.06 -4.04
C PHE A 102 -6.37 -0.87 -5.26
N LEU A 103 -6.35 -2.21 -5.14
CA LEU A 103 -6.74 -3.09 -6.24
C LEU A 103 -8.19 -2.86 -6.67
N ARG A 104 -9.10 -2.72 -5.71
CA ARG A 104 -10.52 -2.44 -6.00
C ARG A 104 -10.63 -1.18 -6.83
N ASP A 105 -10.07 -0.08 -6.35
CA ASP A 105 -10.20 1.23 -6.97
C ASP A 105 -9.55 1.24 -8.37
N ARG A 106 -8.33 0.70 -8.49
CA ARG A 106 -7.62 0.57 -9.77
C ARG A 106 -8.41 -0.23 -10.80
N MET A 107 -8.91 -1.40 -10.41
CA MET A 107 -9.67 -2.28 -11.31
C MET A 107 -10.99 -1.64 -11.72
N TYR A 108 -11.74 -1.08 -10.76
CA TYR A 108 -13.05 -0.51 -11.04
C TYR A 108 -12.94 0.79 -11.83
N ALA A 109 -11.92 1.61 -11.57
CA ALA A 109 -11.62 2.78 -12.39
C ALA A 109 -11.29 2.37 -13.83
N GLY A 110 -10.49 1.30 -14.02
CA GLY A 110 -10.23 0.74 -15.35
C GLY A 110 -11.51 0.34 -16.08
N ILE A 111 -12.39 -0.41 -15.40
CA ILE A 111 -13.70 -0.81 -15.96
C ILE A 111 -14.57 0.42 -16.27
N ALA A 112 -14.62 1.40 -15.38
CA ALA A 112 -15.35 2.65 -15.58
C ALA A 112 -14.87 3.39 -16.85
N MET A 113 -13.55 3.50 -17.02
CA MET A 113 -12.95 4.15 -18.18
C MET A 113 -13.22 3.37 -19.47
N GLU A 114 -13.13 2.04 -19.45
CA GLU A 114 -13.50 1.17 -20.59
C GLU A 114 -14.99 1.34 -20.96
N ALA A 115 -15.86 1.54 -19.97
CA ALA A 115 -17.28 1.85 -20.16
C ALA A 115 -17.55 3.32 -20.59
N GLY A 116 -16.50 4.11 -20.83
CA GLY A 116 -16.61 5.50 -21.29
C GLY A 116 -16.93 6.52 -20.20
N MET A 117 -16.90 6.14 -18.92
CA MET A 117 -17.15 7.05 -17.81
C MET A 117 -16.02 8.07 -17.67
N LYS A 118 -16.41 9.29 -17.30
CA LYS A 118 -15.49 10.40 -17.12
C LYS A 118 -15.85 11.19 -15.87
N LEU A 119 -14.83 11.81 -15.28
CA LEU A 119 -15.04 12.87 -14.30
C LEU A 119 -15.42 14.16 -15.02
N SER A 120 -16.41 14.84 -14.47
CA SER A 120 -16.81 16.19 -14.83
C SER A 120 -15.70 17.21 -14.51
N LYS A 121 -15.86 18.45 -15.00
CA LYS A 121 -14.91 19.53 -14.70
C LYS A 121 -14.87 19.86 -13.19
N SER A 122 -16.02 19.83 -12.51
CA SER A 122 -16.10 20.08 -11.06
C SER A 122 -15.37 18.99 -10.27
N GLU A 123 -15.66 17.71 -10.54
CA GLU A 123 -15.01 16.59 -9.85
C GLU A 123 -13.48 16.62 -10.02
N LYS A 124 -12.98 17.00 -11.20
CA LYS A 124 -11.53 17.16 -11.43
C LYS A 124 -10.93 18.32 -10.64
N ALA A 125 -11.66 19.42 -10.48
CA ALA A 125 -11.20 20.57 -9.71
C ALA A 125 -11.15 20.24 -8.21
N GLU A 126 -12.20 19.61 -7.68
CA GLU A 126 -12.28 19.12 -6.30
C GLU A 126 -11.12 18.16 -5.98
N ILE A 127 -10.87 17.17 -6.84
CA ILE A 127 -9.76 16.21 -6.66
C ILE A 127 -8.40 16.91 -6.71
N LYS A 128 -8.23 17.91 -7.57
CA LYS A 128 -6.98 18.68 -7.65
C LYS A 128 -6.75 19.46 -6.36
N GLU A 129 -7.77 20.13 -5.85
CA GLU A 129 -7.69 20.88 -4.59
C GLU A 129 -7.41 19.95 -3.40
N GLN A 130 -8.10 18.80 -3.34
CA GLN A 130 -7.87 17.80 -2.31
C GLN A 130 -6.45 17.23 -2.36
N ALA A 131 -5.97 16.82 -3.55
CA ALA A 131 -4.61 16.30 -3.73
C ALA A 131 -3.55 17.32 -3.29
N LYS A 132 -3.73 18.59 -3.67
CA LYS A 132 -2.86 19.69 -3.27
C LYS A 132 -2.85 19.86 -1.74
N GLY A 133 -4.02 19.93 -1.12
CA GLY A 133 -4.13 20.07 0.34
C GLY A 133 -3.51 18.90 1.10
N MET A 134 -3.67 17.67 0.60
CA MET A 134 -3.00 16.49 1.16
C MET A 134 -1.47 16.59 1.01
N TYR A 135 -0.99 16.99 -0.16
CA TYR A 135 0.44 17.11 -0.44
C TYR A 135 1.11 18.19 0.43
N GLU A 136 0.48 19.35 0.57
CA GLU A 136 0.97 20.46 1.40
C GLU A 136 1.03 20.09 2.89
N ASN A 137 0.16 19.18 3.33
CA ASN A 137 0.07 18.73 4.73
C ASN A 137 0.81 17.42 5.02
N LEU A 138 1.61 16.88 4.09
CA LEU A 138 2.43 15.70 4.36
C LEU A 138 3.41 15.98 5.51
N THR A 139 3.49 15.04 6.45
CA THR A 139 4.52 15.08 7.49
C THR A 139 5.91 14.86 6.89
N GLU A 140 6.96 15.28 7.61
CA GLU A 140 8.36 15.03 7.18
C GLU A 140 8.64 13.54 6.94
N LYS A 141 8.00 12.66 7.71
CA LYS A 141 8.10 11.22 7.51
C LYS A 141 7.43 10.76 6.22
N GLN A 142 6.21 11.23 5.95
CA GLN A 142 5.48 10.90 4.72
C GLN A 142 6.20 11.40 3.46
N LYS A 143 6.89 12.55 3.53
CA LYS A 143 7.72 13.05 2.42
C LYS A 143 8.86 12.09 2.03
N THR A 144 9.34 11.24 2.96
CA THR A 144 10.40 10.24 2.65
C THR A 144 9.92 9.09 1.75
N LEU A 145 8.61 9.00 1.50
CA LEU A 145 7.99 7.95 0.67
C LEU A 145 8.05 8.29 -0.83
N ASP A 146 8.59 9.46 -1.19
CA ASP A 146 8.74 9.96 -2.56
C ASP A 146 7.40 10.03 -3.33
N ILE A 147 6.30 10.31 -2.63
CA ILE A 147 4.98 10.54 -3.22
C ILE A 147 4.88 11.97 -3.77
N THR A 148 4.22 12.14 -4.91
CA THR A 148 3.96 13.45 -5.52
C THR A 148 2.49 13.86 -5.40
N GLU A 149 2.18 15.16 -5.56
CA GLU A 149 0.80 15.64 -5.68
C GLU A 149 0.03 14.91 -6.81
N GLU A 150 0.72 14.60 -7.90
CA GLU A 150 0.14 13.88 -9.03
C GLU A 150 -0.22 12.43 -8.68
N ASP A 151 0.59 11.76 -7.87
CA ASP A 151 0.30 10.41 -7.38
C ASP A 151 -0.97 10.42 -6.50
N LEU A 152 -1.08 11.39 -5.58
CA LEU A 152 -2.29 11.59 -4.77
C LEU A 152 -3.51 11.87 -5.64
N ARG A 153 -3.37 12.78 -6.62
CA ARG A 153 -4.43 13.13 -7.57
C ARG A 153 -4.89 11.91 -8.37
N ARG A 154 -3.97 11.02 -8.76
CA ARG A 154 -4.30 9.76 -9.44
C ARG A 154 -5.11 8.84 -8.55
N SER A 155 -4.67 8.58 -7.31
CA SER A 155 -5.40 7.71 -6.37
C SER A 155 -6.82 8.23 -6.11
N LEU A 156 -6.98 9.54 -5.90
CA LEU A 156 -8.30 10.16 -5.72
C LEU A 156 -9.18 10.06 -6.99
N THR A 157 -8.58 10.19 -8.17
CA THR A 157 -9.27 10.00 -9.46
C THR A 157 -9.79 8.57 -9.61
N GLU A 158 -8.95 7.58 -9.30
CA GLU A 158 -9.30 6.16 -9.36
C GLU A 158 -10.42 5.83 -8.36
N ASN A 159 -10.30 6.31 -7.12
CA ASN A 159 -11.34 6.15 -6.11
C ASN A 159 -12.69 6.73 -6.56
N LYS A 160 -12.70 7.96 -7.11
CA LYS A 160 -13.93 8.59 -7.59
C LYS A 160 -14.56 7.81 -8.74
N LEU A 161 -13.76 7.35 -9.71
CA LEU A 161 -14.26 6.54 -10.82
C LEU A 161 -14.78 5.18 -10.38
N ALA A 162 -14.11 4.54 -9.43
CA ALA A 162 -14.55 3.28 -8.83
C ALA A 162 -15.93 3.43 -8.15
N GLY A 163 -16.14 4.53 -7.42
CA GLY A 163 -17.45 4.86 -6.84
C GLY A 163 -18.53 5.06 -7.91
N LYS A 164 -18.23 5.81 -8.98
CA LYS A 164 -19.17 6.01 -10.11
C LYS A 164 -19.54 4.70 -10.79
N TRP A 165 -18.57 3.78 -10.93
CA TRP A 165 -18.82 2.45 -11.46
C TRP A 165 -19.83 1.67 -10.60
N VAL A 166 -19.65 1.65 -9.28
CA VAL A 166 -20.59 0.95 -8.39
C VAL A 166 -21.98 1.57 -8.42
N ILE A 167 -22.08 2.91 -8.47
CA ILE A 167 -23.38 3.59 -8.63
C ILE A 167 -24.06 3.12 -9.93
N SER A 168 -23.32 3.04 -11.04
CA SER A 168 -23.88 2.58 -12.32
C SER A 168 -24.36 1.13 -12.29
N LEU A 169 -23.70 0.26 -11.51
CA LEU A 169 -24.11 -1.13 -11.33
C LEU A 169 -25.45 -1.18 -10.58
N ALA A 170 -25.58 -0.40 -9.51
CA ALA A 170 -26.83 -0.29 -8.78
C ALA A 170 -27.97 0.24 -9.66
N GLU A 171 -27.72 1.30 -10.44
CA GLU A 171 -28.70 1.88 -11.36
C GLU A 171 -29.17 0.87 -12.42
N LYS A 172 -28.24 0.09 -12.99
CA LYS A 172 -28.55 -0.95 -13.99
C LYS A 172 -29.44 -2.05 -13.41
N GLU A 173 -29.19 -2.44 -12.16
CA GLU A 173 -29.98 -3.44 -11.42
C GLU A 173 -31.23 -2.85 -10.75
N LYS A 174 -31.51 -1.54 -10.96
CA LYS A 174 -32.61 -0.79 -10.32
C LYS A 174 -32.61 -0.88 -8.80
N LEU A 175 -31.42 -0.93 -8.21
CA LEU A 175 -31.20 -0.97 -6.76
C LEU A 175 -31.05 0.45 -6.22
N THR A 176 -31.64 0.70 -5.06
CA THR A 176 -31.35 1.91 -4.28
C THR A 176 -29.99 1.77 -3.62
N MET A 177 -29.15 2.81 -3.68
CA MET A 177 -27.88 2.81 -2.97
C MET A 177 -28.09 2.68 -1.46
N SER A 178 -27.57 1.60 -0.89
CA SER A 178 -27.60 1.28 0.54
C SER A 178 -26.27 0.70 1.00
N GLU A 179 -26.12 0.48 2.31
CA GLU A 179 -24.93 -0.17 2.88
C GLU A 179 -24.75 -1.60 2.33
N GLU A 180 -25.85 -2.34 2.12
CA GLU A 180 -25.82 -3.68 1.54
C GLU A 180 -25.29 -3.66 0.10
N VAL A 181 -25.71 -2.69 -0.71
CA VAL A 181 -25.21 -2.52 -2.08
C VAL A 181 -23.73 -2.14 -2.08
N LEU A 182 -23.31 -1.25 -1.19
CA LEU A 182 -21.89 -0.90 -1.03
C LEU A 182 -21.07 -2.11 -0.57
N SER A 183 -21.57 -2.91 0.36
CA SER A 183 -20.91 -4.13 0.81
C SER A 183 -20.79 -5.16 -0.32
N ALA A 184 -21.85 -5.33 -1.11
CA ALA A 184 -21.91 -6.30 -2.21
C ALA A 184 -21.04 -5.93 -3.43
N TYR A 185 -20.87 -4.64 -3.75
CA TYR A 185 -20.16 -4.21 -4.95
C TYR A 185 -18.86 -3.44 -4.67
N TYR A 186 -18.80 -2.66 -3.59
CA TYR A 186 -17.63 -1.84 -3.23
C TYR A 186 -16.80 -2.43 -2.08
N GLY A 187 -17.30 -3.44 -1.37
CA GLY A 187 -16.57 -4.09 -0.28
C GLY A 187 -15.34 -4.85 -0.79
N ILE A 188 -14.20 -4.73 -0.09
CA ILE A 188 -12.96 -5.48 -0.40
C ILE A 188 -13.05 -6.98 -0.11
N HIS A 189 -14.14 -7.44 0.50
CA HIS A 189 -14.46 -8.84 0.73
C HIS A 189 -15.61 -9.34 -0.15
N SER A 190 -16.18 -8.46 -0.99
CA SER A 190 -17.30 -8.79 -1.88
C SER A 190 -16.93 -9.86 -2.91
N ASP A 191 -17.93 -10.62 -3.35
CA ASP A 191 -17.74 -11.57 -4.44
C ASP A 191 -17.45 -10.85 -5.76
N TYR A 192 -18.03 -9.66 -5.95
CA TYR A 192 -17.74 -8.81 -7.10
C TYR A 192 -16.25 -8.43 -7.17
N PHE A 193 -15.65 -8.00 -6.05
CA PHE A 193 -14.21 -7.70 -5.98
C PHE A 193 -13.37 -8.95 -6.29
N LYS A 194 -13.70 -10.10 -5.72
CA LYS A 194 -12.98 -11.36 -5.95
C LYS A 194 -13.00 -11.74 -7.43
N GLU A 195 -14.16 -11.59 -8.08
CA GLU A 195 -14.33 -11.86 -9.51
C GLU A 195 -13.48 -10.92 -10.37
N GLN A 196 -13.53 -9.60 -10.12
CA GLN A 196 -12.74 -8.63 -10.89
C GLN A 196 -11.23 -8.83 -10.68
N ARG A 197 -10.82 -9.21 -9.46
CA ARG A 197 -9.43 -9.55 -9.15
C ARG A 197 -8.95 -10.77 -9.93
N ALA A 198 -9.77 -11.80 -10.03
CA ALA A 198 -9.45 -12.99 -10.82
C ALA A 198 -9.27 -12.66 -12.31
N LYS A 199 -10.13 -11.79 -12.86
CA LYS A 199 -10.05 -11.34 -14.27
C LYS A 199 -8.85 -10.44 -14.56
N SER A 200 -8.34 -9.73 -13.55
CA SER A 200 -7.25 -8.75 -13.73
C SER A 200 -5.85 -9.37 -13.64
N ASN A 201 -5.73 -10.69 -13.40
CA ASN A 201 -4.47 -11.42 -13.35
C ASN A 201 -3.40 -10.73 -12.47
N VAL A 202 -3.78 -10.45 -11.22
CA VAL A 202 -2.96 -9.67 -10.28
C VAL A 202 -1.80 -10.51 -9.73
N HIS A 203 -0.57 -10.04 -9.96
CA HIS A 203 0.67 -10.60 -9.41
C HIS A 203 1.33 -9.61 -8.46
N LEU A 204 1.40 -9.97 -7.18
CA LEU A 204 2.06 -9.16 -6.16
C LEU A 204 3.55 -9.52 -6.10
N LYS A 205 4.44 -8.53 -6.19
CA LYS A 205 5.89 -8.73 -6.02
C LYS A 205 6.21 -8.84 -4.52
N LYS A 206 6.03 -10.05 -3.97
CA LYS A 206 6.19 -10.34 -2.54
C LYS A 206 7.54 -9.90 -1.98
N GLU A 207 8.62 -10.12 -2.72
CA GLU A 207 9.98 -9.71 -2.31
C GLU A 207 10.07 -8.22 -1.98
N LEU A 208 9.38 -7.36 -2.73
CA LEU A 208 9.32 -5.92 -2.46
C LEU A 208 8.33 -5.61 -1.32
N LEU A 209 7.13 -6.17 -1.39
CA LEU A 209 6.04 -5.87 -0.46
C LEU A 209 6.29 -6.39 0.96
N ASP A 210 7.08 -7.46 1.13
CA ASP A 210 7.41 -8.04 2.44
C ASP A 210 8.35 -7.16 3.25
N HIS A 211 9.08 -6.24 2.62
CA HIS A 211 9.86 -5.21 3.31
C HIS A 211 9.00 -4.09 3.91
N ILE A 212 7.73 -3.99 3.51
CA ILE A 212 6.81 -2.95 3.97
C ILE A 212 6.03 -3.48 5.17
N SER A 213 6.13 -2.74 6.29
CA SER A 213 5.31 -2.94 7.48
C SER A 213 4.56 -1.65 7.78
N LEU A 214 3.24 -1.76 7.92
CA LEU A 214 2.44 -0.68 8.46
C LEU A 214 2.59 -0.60 9.99
N GLY A 215 2.19 0.52 10.59
CA GLY A 215 2.43 0.89 11.98
C GLY A 215 3.71 1.67 12.23
N GLY A 216 4.34 2.15 11.16
CA GLY A 216 5.60 2.87 11.26
C GLY A 216 6.15 3.35 9.92
N LEU A 217 5.39 3.18 8.83
CA LEU A 217 5.76 3.67 7.50
C LEU A 217 5.51 5.18 7.41
N THR A 218 4.36 5.64 7.89
CA THR A 218 3.85 7.01 7.71
C THR A 218 3.56 7.71 9.05
N ILE A 219 3.22 6.96 10.10
CA ILE A 219 2.96 7.46 11.47
C ILE A 219 4.19 7.34 12.39
N ASN A 220 4.34 8.23 13.37
CA ASN A 220 5.46 8.26 14.34
C ASN A 220 5.10 7.67 15.69
#